data_AF-A0A935XX61-F1
#
_entry.id   AF-A0A935XX61-F1
#
_cell.length_a   1.000
_cell.length_b   1.000
_cell.length_c   1.000
_cell.angle_alpha   90.00
_cell.angle_beta   90.00
_cell.angle_gamma   90.00
#
_symmetry.space_group_name_H-M   'P 1'
#
loop_
_entity.id
_entity.type
_entity.pdbx_description
1 polymer ?
#
loop_
_entity_poly.entity_id
_entity_poly.type
_entity_poly.pdbx_seq_one_letter_code
_entity_poly.pdbx_strand_id
1 'polypeptide(L)'
;MTNPTDEKVKAAQALWELQLAILQEEERRLINALEDHSRADAMVPQGFLERVKAARAQCNAAFQSLMTAIEHRIGRDAGPVAKPGQSEVR
;
A
#
# COMPACT_ATOMS: atom_id res chain seq x y z
N MET A 1 -6.92 -0.88 26.07
CA MET A 1 -7.27 -1.92 25.09
C MET A 1 -7.24 -1.29 23.71
N THR A 2 -6.37 -1.73 22.81
CA THR A 2 -6.31 -1.24 21.42
C THR A 2 -7.50 -1.79 20.63
N ASN A 3 -8.15 -0.94 19.83
CA ASN A 3 -9.26 -1.35 18.98
C ASN A 3 -8.72 -2.29 17.88
N PRO A 4 -9.28 -3.51 17.69
CA PRO A 4 -8.81 -4.45 16.65
C PRO A 4 -8.79 -3.87 15.23
N THR A 5 -9.58 -2.82 14.97
CA THR A 5 -9.59 -2.10 13.68
C THR A 5 -8.35 -1.22 13.52
N ASP A 6 -7.86 -0.61 14.60
CA ASP A 6 -6.62 0.19 14.59
C ASP A 6 -5.38 -0.69 14.37
N GLU A 7 -5.38 -1.90 14.92
CA GLU A 7 -4.29 -2.87 14.71
C GLU A 7 -4.20 -3.32 13.25
N LYS A 8 -5.34 -3.49 12.57
CA LYS A 8 -5.38 -3.81 11.13
C LYS A 8 -4.85 -2.66 10.27
N VAL A 9 -5.19 -1.41 10.60
CA VAL A 9 -4.65 -0.24 9.88
C VAL A 9 -3.14 -0.14 10.08
N LYS A 10 -2.63 -0.32 11.30
CA LYS A 10 -1.19 -0.32 11.58
C LYS A 10 -0.44 -1.43 10.84
N ALA A 11 -0.99 -2.64 10.82
CA ALA A 11 -0.39 -3.76 10.08
C ALA A 11 -0.36 -3.50 8.57
N ALA A 12 -1.46 -2.98 8.00
CA ALA A 12 -1.51 -2.63 6.58
C ALA A 12 -0.57 -1.47 6.23
N GLN A 13 -0.41 -0.50 7.13
CA GLN A 13 0.54 0.61 6.98
C GLN A 13 1.98 0.09 6.94
N ALA A 14 2.37 -0.74 7.91
CA ALA A 14 3.72 -1.32 7.95
C ALA A 14 4.04 -2.15 6.69
N LEU A 15 3.04 -2.88 6.17
CA LEU A 15 3.19 -3.62 4.91
C LEU A 15 3.40 -2.67 3.72
N TRP A 16 2.60 -1.61 3.62
CA TRP A 16 2.76 -0.62 2.55
C TRP A 16 4.13 0.07 2.61
N GLU A 17 4.58 0.48 3.79
CA GLU A 17 5.90 1.09 4.00
C GLU A 17 7.04 0.14 3.57
N LEU A 18 6.94 -1.15 3.91
CA LEU A 18 7.91 -2.15 3.45
C LEU A 18 7.92 -2.29 1.92
N GLN A 19 6.75 -2.37 1.29
CA GLN A 19 6.67 -2.53 -0.17
C GLN A 19 7.15 -1.28 -0.91
N LEU A 20 6.94 -0.09 -0.33
CA LEU A 20 7.48 1.16 -0.86
C LEU A 20 9.02 1.16 -0.81
N ALA A 21 9.61 0.72 0.29
CA ALA A 21 11.06 0.60 0.42
C ALA A 21 11.65 -0.40 -0.59
N ILE A 22 10.98 -1.52 -0.84
CA ILE A 22 11.37 -2.50 -1.86
C ILE A 22 11.33 -1.89 -3.26
N LEU A 23 10.26 -1.16 -3.60
CA LEU A 23 10.15 -0.48 -4.89
C LEU A 23 11.29 0.53 -5.10
N GLN A 24 11.56 1.37 -4.10
CA GLN A 24 12.64 2.36 -4.16
C GLN A 24 14.01 1.70 -4.37
N GLU A 25 14.25 0.57 -3.72
CA GLU A 25 15.50 -0.17 -3.88
C GLU A 25 15.64 -0.79 -5.28
N GLU A 26 14.56 -1.35 -5.85
CA GLU A 26 14.61 -1.86 -7.24
C GLU A 26 14.76 -0.75 -8.27
N GLU A 27 14.12 0.41 -8.06
CA GLU A 27 14.33 1.60 -8.90
C GLU A 27 15.77 2.10 -8.83
N ARG A 28 16.37 2.16 -7.63
CA ARG A 28 17.78 2.51 -7.43
C ARG A 28 18.71 1.54 -8.16
N ARG A 29 18.43 0.23 -8.10
CA ARG A 29 19.19 -0.80 -8.82
C ARG A 29 19.09 -0.62 -10.34
N LEU A 30 17.92 -0.29 -10.86
CA LEU A 30 17.74 0.00 -12.29
C LEU A 30 18.54 1.23 -12.72
N ILE A 31 18.52 2.31 -11.93
CA ILE A 31 19.29 3.53 -12.22
C ILE A 31 20.79 3.21 -12.25
N ASN A 32 21.31 2.53 -11.23
CA ASN A 32 22.72 2.14 -11.20
C ASN A 32 23.09 1.25 -12.39
N ALA A 33 22.23 0.30 -12.77
CA ALA A 33 22.46 -0.53 -13.95
C ALA A 33 22.47 0.28 -15.25
N LEU A 34 21.58 1.26 -15.40
CA LEU A 34 21.58 2.17 -16.54
C LEU A 34 22.87 2.99 -16.61
N GLU A 35 23.36 3.48 -15.48
CA GLU A 35 24.62 4.22 -15.40
C GLU A 35 25.83 3.35 -15.79
N ASP A 36 25.93 2.14 -15.23
CA ASP A 36 27.03 1.21 -15.50
C ASP A 36 27.04 0.76 -16.97
N HIS A 37 25.88 0.43 -17.52
CA HIS A 37 25.77 -0.07 -18.89
C HIS A 37 25.88 1.06 -19.92
N SER A 38 25.40 2.26 -19.61
CA SER A 38 25.62 3.44 -20.46
C SER A 38 27.10 3.76 -20.59
N ARG A 39 27.89 3.63 -19.52
CA ARG A 39 29.36 3.82 -19.58
C ARG A 39 30.06 2.74 -20.41
N ALA A 40 29.46 1.56 -20.53
CA ALA A 40 30.00 0.42 -21.27
C ALA A 40 29.45 0.30 -22.72
N ASP A 41 28.62 1.24 -23.17
CA ASP A 41 27.85 1.14 -24.44
C ASP A 41 27.07 -0.20 -24.56
N ALA A 42 26.60 -0.69 -23.41
CA ALA A 42 25.93 -1.98 -23.27
C ALA A 42 24.43 -1.80 -23.02
N MET A 43 23.63 -2.78 -23.42
CA MET A 43 22.19 -2.78 -23.19
C MET A 43 21.87 -3.27 -21.76
N VAL A 44 20.95 -2.58 -21.06
CA VAL A 44 20.51 -3.02 -19.73
C VAL A 44 19.69 -4.31 -19.84
N PRO A 45 19.96 -5.33 -18.99
CA PRO A 45 19.19 -6.56 -18.99
C PRO A 45 17.71 -6.31 -18.66
N GLN A 46 16.80 -6.89 -19.44
CA GLN A 46 15.34 -6.78 -19.24
C GLN A 46 14.88 -7.19 -17.83
N GLY A 47 15.63 -8.08 -17.16
CA GLY A 47 15.35 -8.51 -15.79
C GLY A 47 15.29 -7.37 -14.76
N PHE A 48 15.99 -6.24 -14.97
CA PHE A 48 15.85 -5.06 -14.10
C PHE A 48 14.46 -4.43 -14.21
N LEU A 49 13.95 -4.28 -15.43
CA LEU A 49 12.62 -3.71 -15.68
C LEU A 49 11.53 -4.62 -15.10
N GLU A 50 11.65 -5.93 -15.24
CA GLU A 50 10.67 -6.88 -14.70
C GLU A 50 10.62 -6.86 -13.16
N ARG A 51 11.77 -6.70 -12.49
CA ARG A 51 11.79 -6.55 -11.02
C ARG A 51 11.11 -5.26 -10.56
N VAL A 52 11.38 -4.14 -11.22
CA VAL A 52 10.70 -2.86 -10.91
C VAL A 52 9.19 -2.98 -11.13
N LYS A 53 8.75 -3.59 -12.24
CA LYS A 53 7.32 -3.84 -12.49
C LYS A 53 6.68 -4.71 -11.39
N ALA A 54 7.35 -5.78 -10.99
CA ALA A 54 6.87 -6.67 -9.93
C ALA A 54 6.77 -5.94 -8.58
N ALA A 55 7.81 -5.21 -8.19
CA ALA A 55 7.82 -4.41 -6.95
C ALA A 55 6.72 -3.33 -6.97
N ARG A 56 6.50 -2.68 -8.11
CA ARG A 56 5.43 -1.69 -8.29
C ARG A 56 4.05 -2.30 -8.13
N ALA A 57 3.81 -3.48 -8.71
CA ALA A 57 2.54 -4.19 -8.55
C ALA A 57 2.27 -4.57 -7.08
N GLN A 58 3.30 -5.03 -6.37
CA GLN A 58 3.19 -5.37 -4.94
C GLN A 58 2.95 -4.14 -4.06
N CYS A 59 3.65 -3.03 -4.33
CA CYS A 59 3.43 -1.76 -3.63
C CYS A 59 2.01 -1.23 -3.85
N ASN A 60 1.48 -1.31 -5.06
CA ASN A 60 0.09 -0.93 -5.35
C ASN A 60 -0.90 -1.83 -4.61
N ALA A 61 -0.68 -3.14 -4.58
CA ALA A 61 -1.55 -4.06 -3.85
C ALA A 61 -1.56 -3.77 -2.34
N ALA A 62 -0.40 -3.49 -1.74
CA ALA A 62 -0.30 -3.10 -0.33
C ALA A 62 -1.00 -1.76 -0.04
N PHE A 63 -0.85 -0.78 -0.94
CA PHE A 63 -1.55 0.50 -0.83
C PHE A 63 -3.07 0.33 -0.86
N GLN A 64 -3.60 -0.47 -1.80
CA GLN A 64 -5.04 -0.78 -1.85
C GLN A 64 -5.52 -1.45 -0.57
N SER A 65 -4.74 -2.40 -0.02
CA SER A 65 -5.06 -3.04 1.25
C SER A 65 -5.12 -2.04 2.42
N LEU A 66 -4.20 -1.07 2.48
CA LEU A 66 -4.22 0.00 3.47
C LEU A 66 -5.46 0.89 3.32
N MET A 67 -5.81 1.30 2.10
CA MET A 67 -7.00 2.11 1.85
C MET A 67 -8.28 1.40 2.29
N THR A 68 -8.44 0.11 1.96
CA THR A 68 -9.58 -0.69 2.44
C THR A 68 -9.63 -0.79 3.96
N ALA A 69 -8.49 -0.93 4.65
CA ALA A 69 -8.45 -0.97 6.10
C ALA A 69 -8.88 0.37 6.74
N ILE A 70 -8.48 1.50 6.14
CA ILE A 70 -8.87 2.84 6.56
C ILE A 70 -10.38 3.07 6.33
N GLU A 71 -10.89 2.70 5.16
CA GLU A 71 -12.32 2.81 4.83
C GLU A 71 -13.19 2.02 5.81
N HIS A 72 -12.80 0.79 6.16
CA HIS A 72 -13.49 -0.01 7.17
C HIS A 72 -13.48 0.63 8.56
N ARG A 73 -12.40 1.33 8.93
CA ARG A 73 -12.32 2.07 10.20
C ARG A 73 -13.30 3.25 10.20
N ILE A 74 -13.26 4.07 9.16
CA ILE A 74 -14.16 5.21 8.99
C ILE A 74 -15.62 4.75 9.01
N GLY A 75 -15.96 3.68 8.29
CA GLY A 75 -17.33 3.13 8.24
C GLY A 75 -17.84 2.59 9.58
N ARG A 76 -16.94 2.12 10.46
CA ARG A 76 -17.30 1.71 11.83
C ARG A 76 -17.46 2.90 12.77
N ASP A 77 -16.58 3.89 12.66
CA ASP A 77 -16.65 5.12 13.47
C ASP A 77 -17.91 5.94 13.12
N ALA A 78 -18.38 5.85 11.88
CA ALA A 78 -19.63 6.46 11.41
C ALA A 78 -20.91 5.65 11.75
N GLY A 79 -20.88 4.81 12.82
CA GLY A 79 -21.98 3.90 13.21
C GLY A 79 -23.40 4.49 13.19
N PRO A 80 -24.45 3.63 13.15
CA PRO A 80 -25.76 3.97 12.62
C PRO A 80 -26.33 5.21 13.30
N VAL A 81 -26.66 6.23 12.51
CA VAL A 81 -27.47 7.35 12.97
C VAL A 81 -28.75 6.74 13.55
N ALA A 82 -28.89 6.78 14.87
CA ALA A 82 -30.13 6.45 15.54
C ALA A 82 -31.21 7.30 14.86
N LYS A 83 -32.16 6.67 14.15
CA LYS A 83 -33.30 7.39 13.59
C LYS A 83 -34.06 7.98 14.78
N PRO A 84 -34.17 9.30 14.93
CA PRO A 84 -35.08 9.87 15.91
C PRO A 84 -36.48 9.64 15.36
N GLY A 85 -37.31 8.85 16.04
CA GLY A 85 -38.73 8.77 15.68
C GLY A 85 -39.47 7.45 15.83
N GLN A 86 -39.01 6.49 16.66
CA GLN A 86 -39.93 5.48 17.21
C GLN A 86 -40.19 5.79 18.68
N SER A 87 -40.74 6.98 18.93
CA SER A 87 -41.52 7.22 20.13
C SER A 87 -42.86 6.49 19.97
N GLU A 88 -43.05 5.56 20.89
CA GLU A 88 -44.29 4.91 21.33
C GLU A 88 -45.59 5.53 20.80
N VAL A 89 -46.35 4.73 20.03
CA VAL A 89 -47.81 4.85 19.98
C VAL A 89 -48.34 3.71 20.85
N ARG A 90 -48.69 4.04 22.10
CA ARG A 90 -49.59 3.25 22.95
C ARG A 90 -50.86 4.03 23.15
#